data_AF-A0A931Q1Q8-F1
#
_entry.id   AF-A0A931Q1Q8-F1
#
_cell.length_a   1.000
_cell.length_b   1.000
_cell.length_c   1.000
_cell.angle_alpha   90.00
_cell.angle_beta   90.00
_cell.angle_gamma   90.00
#
_symmetry.space_group_name_H-M   'P 1'
#
loop_
_entity.id
_entity.type
_entity.pdbx_description
1 polymer ?
#
loop_
_entity_poly.entity_id
_entity_poly.type
_entity_poly.pdbx_seq_one_letter_code
_entity_poly.pdbx_strand_id
1 'polypeptide(L)'
;MEKIENVYDKLKVEYSDLIYQTEYRNPNYEEIHFNQFLEKKFKKTELFHQYPSIKAKIDMELKRIYGERFDKYKIFPERGQIANVLFVNLKYYQSCVGINGSNSSISLPVFVLKYKKETILYDGYHRALQKMVNDELGIDAFILSI
;
A
#
# COMPACT_ATOMS: atom_id res chain seq x y z
N MET A 1 -2.19 -30.10 -6.22
CA MET A 1 -2.06 -29.03 -5.22
C MET A 1 -1.17 -27.98 -5.82
N GLU A 2 -1.71 -26.83 -6.22
CA GLU A 2 -0.89 -25.69 -6.61
C GLU A 2 0.00 -25.31 -5.43
N LYS A 3 1.31 -25.26 -5.64
CA LYS A 3 2.22 -24.62 -4.68
C LYS A 3 1.78 -23.17 -4.61
N ILE A 4 1.30 -22.73 -3.45
CA ILE A 4 1.27 -21.30 -3.14
C ILE A 4 2.75 -20.89 -3.15
N GLU A 5 3.23 -20.41 -4.30
CA GLU A 5 4.55 -19.80 -4.35
C GLU A 5 4.57 -18.70 -3.32
N ASN A 6 5.54 -18.78 -2.41
CA ASN A 6 5.69 -17.79 -1.38
C ASN A 6 6.00 -16.45 -2.08
N VAL A 7 5.15 -15.43 -1.86
CA VAL A 7 5.33 -14.09 -2.43
C VAL A 7 6.74 -13.56 -2.17
N TYR A 8 7.29 -13.91 -1.01
CA TYR A 8 8.65 -13.56 -0.63
C TYR A 8 9.72 -14.18 -1.55
N ASP A 9 9.55 -15.43 -1.96
CA ASP A 9 10.49 -16.09 -2.87
C ASP A 9 10.44 -15.43 -4.25
N LYS A 10 9.24 -15.10 -4.76
CA LYS A 10 9.07 -14.32 -6.00
C LYS A 10 9.76 -12.96 -5.91
N LEU A 11 9.55 -12.24 -4.80
CA LEU A 11 10.19 -10.95 -4.56
C LEU A 11 11.72 -11.07 -4.58
N LYS A 12 12.28 -12.08 -3.93
CA LYS A 12 13.74 -12.30 -3.92
C LYS A 12 14.31 -12.74 -5.26
N VAL A 13 13.53 -13.41 -6.10
CA VAL A 13 13.99 -13.82 -7.45
C VAL A 13 13.92 -12.64 -8.43
N GLU A 14 12.82 -11.89 -8.46
CA GLU A 14 12.56 -10.87 -9.49
C GLU A 14 13.01 -9.45 -9.11
N TYR A 15 13.08 -9.15 -7.82
CA TYR A 15 13.28 -7.80 -7.28
C TYR A 15 14.36 -7.75 -6.18
N SER A 16 15.32 -8.69 -6.17
CA SER A 16 16.41 -8.71 -5.18
C SER A 16 17.21 -7.43 -5.14
N ASP A 17 17.38 -6.76 -6.29
CA ASP A 17 18.04 -5.47 -6.44
C ASP A 17 17.36 -4.32 -5.69
N LEU A 18 16.08 -4.50 -5.34
CA LEU A 18 15.26 -3.49 -4.67
C LEU A 18 15.06 -3.77 -3.19
N ILE A 19 15.56 -4.91 -2.69
CA ILE A 19 15.36 -5.39 -1.32
C ILE A 19 16.59 -5.09 -0.48
N TYR A 20 16.38 -4.52 0.71
CA TYR A 20 17.43 -4.26 1.67
C TYR A 20 17.01 -4.65 3.09
N GLN A 21 17.99 -4.89 3.94
CA GLN A 21 17.77 -5.09 5.37
C GLN A 21 17.81 -3.74 6.08
N THR A 22 16.76 -3.41 6.83
CA THR A 22 16.76 -2.19 7.64
C THR A 22 17.48 -2.42 8.96
N GLU A 23 18.42 -1.55 9.29
CA GLU A 23 19.23 -1.64 10.52
C GLU A 23 18.41 -1.35 11.79
N TYR A 24 17.22 -0.77 11.66
CA TYR A 24 16.44 -0.24 12.77
C TYR A 24 15.37 -1.20 13.33
N ARG A 25 15.25 -2.43 12.79
CA ARG A 25 14.27 -3.43 13.26
C ARG A 25 14.92 -4.80 13.42
N ASN A 26 14.96 -5.27 14.67
CA ASN A 26 15.51 -6.58 15.06
C ASN A 26 14.36 -7.57 15.32
N PRO A 27 14.41 -8.83 14.82
CA PRO A 27 15.42 -9.41 13.93
C PRO A 27 15.21 -9.01 12.46
N ASN A 28 16.31 -8.87 11.70
CA ASN A 28 16.44 -8.68 10.25
C ASN A 28 15.13 -8.44 9.48
N TYR A 29 14.59 -7.22 9.57
CA TYR A 29 13.43 -6.84 8.78
C TYR A 29 13.89 -6.46 7.37
N GLU A 30 13.32 -7.11 6.36
CA GLU A 30 13.62 -6.79 4.96
C GLU A 30 12.52 -5.91 4.41
N GLU A 31 12.92 -4.89 3.67
CA GLU A 31 12.02 -3.95 3.01
C GLU A 31 12.37 -3.89 1.52
N ILE A 32 11.35 -3.63 0.70
CA ILE A 32 11.51 -3.32 -0.72
C ILE A 32 11.35 -1.82 -0.93
N HIS A 33 12.21 -1.22 -1.76
CA HIS A 33 12.02 0.13 -2.29
C HIS A 33 10.79 0.16 -3.20
N PHE A 34 9.68 0.61 -2.64
CA PHE A 34 8.36 0.44 -3.24
C PHE A 34 8.15 1.34 -4.45
N ASN A 35 8.73 2.54 -4.48
CA ASN A 35 8.72 3.40 -5.66
C ASN A 35 9.41 2.73 -6.87
N GLN A 36 10.62 2.19 -6.66
CA GLN A 36 11.38 1.49 -7.69
C GLN A 36 10.67 0.20 -8.12
N PHE A 37 10.03 -0.51 -7.17
CA PHE A 37 9.20 -1.66 -7.48
C PHE A 37 8.04 -1.28 -8.41
N LEU A 38 7.29 -0.21 -8.10
CA LEU A 38 6.19 0.26 -8.93
C LEU A 38 6.66 0.68 -10.32
N GLU A 39 7.81 1.35 -10.42
CA GLU A 39 8.42 1.72 -11.69
C GLU A 39 8.78 0.49 -12.54
N LYS A 40 9.38 -0.54 -11.92
CA LYS A 40 9.75 -1.79 -12.60
C LYS A 40 8.51 -2.60 -13.01
N LYS A 41 7.50 -2.71 -12.13
CA LYS A 41 6.28 -3.51 -12.35
C LYS A 41 5.35 -2.89 -13.39
N PHE A 42 5.10 -1.57 -13.30
CA PHE A 42 4.10 -0.89 -14.14
C PHE A 42 4.71 -0.05 -15.27
N LYS A 43 6.04 0.12 -15.31
CA LYS A 43 6.73 1.01 -16.26
C LYS A 43 6.19 2.45 -16.23
N LYS A 44 5.78 2.91 -15.04
CA LYS A 44 5.22 4.25 -14.80
C LYS A 44 5.87 4.89 -13.58
N THR A 45 6.52 6.03 -13.78
CA THR A 45 7.17 6.83 -12.72
C THR A 45 6.19 7.70 -11.94
N GLU A 46 5.01 7.98 -12.51
CA GLU A 46 4.07 8.95 -11.95
C GLU A 46 3.19 8.40 -10.82
N LEU A 47 3.28 7.12 -10.48
CA LEU A 47 2.43 6.52 -9.44
C LEU A 47 2.81 6.99 -8.02
N PHE A 48 4.03 7.51 -7.82
CA PHE A 48 4.51 7.93 -6.51
C PHE A 48 4.32 9.44 -6.28
N HIS A 49 3.81 9.81 -5.11
CA HIS A 49 3.77 11.20 -4.67
C HIS A 49 5.17 11.70 -4.36
N GLN A 50 5.58 12.76 -5.06
CA GLN A 50 6.89 13.39 -4.87
C GLN A 50 7.02 14.17 -3.55
N TYR A 51 5.96 14.28 -2.75
CA TYR A 51 5.92 15.09 -1.54
C TYR A 51 5.87 14.23 -0.27
N PRO A 52 6.95 14.19 0.53
CA PRO A 52 6.98 13.47 1.82
C PRO A 52 5.88 13.92 2.80
N SER A 53 5.35 15.14 2.62
CA SER A 53 4.36 15.74 3.51
C SER A 53 2.90 15.40 3.19
N ILE A 54 2.61 14.68 2.10
CA ILE A 54 1.22 14.40 1.71
C ILE A 54 0.46 13.63 2.78
N LYS A 55 1.12 12.65 3.42
CA LYS A 55 0.52 11.86 4.50
C LYS A 55 0.12 12.75 5.68
N ALA A 56 1.00 13.66 6.11
CA ALA A 56 0.71 14.57 7.22
C ALA A 56 -0.47 15.51 6.91
N LYS A 57 -0.57 16.00 5.66
CA LYS A 57 -1.70 16.82 5.22
C LYS A 57 -3.02 16.06 5.26
N ILE A 58 -3.02 14.83 4.72
CA ILE A 58 -4.18 13.94 4.75
C ILE A 58 -4.60 13.64 6.20
N ASP A 59 -3.65 13.28 7.07
CA ASP A 59 -3.93 12.95 8.47
C ASP A 59 -4.53 14.15 9.23
N MET A 60 -4.04 15.37 9.00
CA MET A 60 -4.62 16.59 9.59
C MET A 60 -6.06 16.82 9.11
N GLU A 61 -6.32 16.59 7.82
CA GLU A 61 -7.65 16.79 7.25
C GLU A 61 -8.67 15.76 7.74
N LEU A 62 -8.26 14.49 7.84
CA LEU A 62 -9.07 13.44 8.44
C LEU A 62 -9.42 13.75 9.90
N LYS A 63 -8.46 14.24 10.68
CA LYS A 63 -8.70 14.69 12.06
C LYS A 63 -9.62 15.90 12.13
N ARG A 64 -9.52 16.84 11.19
CA ARG A 64 -10.43 17.99 11.10
C ARG A 64 -11.88 17.56 10.83
N ILE A 65 -12.09 16.56 9.97
CA ILE A 65 -13.43 16.09 9.55
C ILE A 65 -14.05 15.14 10.59
N TYR A 66 -13.26 14.20 11.12
CA TYR A 66 -13.75 13.09 11.95
C TYR A 66 -13.31 13.18 13.42
N GLY A 67 -12.58 14.23 13.79
CA GLY A 67 -12.06 14.48 15.14
C GLY A 67 -10.68 13.88 15.41
N GLU A 68 -10.05 14.32 16.50
CA GLU A 68 -8.69 13.92 16.91
C GLU A 68 -8.52 12.41 17.14
N ARG A 69 -9.62 11.70 17.43
CA ARG A 69 -9.63 10.23 17.65
C ARG A 69 -9.91 9.44 16.37
N PHE A 70 -9.59 10.00 15.20
CA PHE A 70 -9.75 9.33 13.92
C PHE A 70 -9.14 7.91 13.95
N ASP A 71 -9.98 6.92 13.68
CA ASP A 71 -9.59 5.51 13.58
C ASP A 71 -10.00 4.99 12.20
N LYS A 72 -9.00 4.75 11.35
CA LYS A 72 -9.22 4.25 9.99
C LYS A 72 -10.00 2.95 9.94
N TYR A 73 -9.85 2.06 10.94
CA TYR A 73 -10.53 0.77 10.97
C TYR A 73 -12.02 0.90 11.32
N LYS A 74 -12.47 2.06 11.79
CA LYS A 74 -13.89 2.37 12.02
C LYS A 74 -14.45 3.28 10.94
N ILE A 75 -13.76 4.40 10.69
CA ILE A 75 -14.27 5.46 9.81
C ILE A 75 -14.36 5.00 8.35
N PHE A 76 -13.35 4.28 7.83
CA PHE A 76 -13.40 3.83 6.44
C PHE A 76 -14.52 2.81 6.19
N PRO A 77 -14.72 1.78 7.04
CA PRO A 77 -15.87 0.89 6.90
C PRO A 77 -17.23 1.58 7.07
N GLU A 78 -17.36 2.54 8.00
CA GLU A 78 -18.64 3.22 8.27
C GLU A 78 -19.03 4.27 7.22
N ARG A 79 -18.03 4.95 6.62
CA ARG A 79 -18.25 6.13 5.75
C ARG A 79 -17.75 5.94 4.32
N GLY A 80 -16.92 4.94 4.07
CA GLY A 80 -16.38 4.64 2.76
C GLY A 80 -17.26 3.72 1.95
N GLN A 81 -16.97 3.62 0.66
CA GLN A 81 -17.58 2.67 -0.27
C GLN A 81 -16.61 1.51 -0.53
N ILE A 82 -17.10 0.27 -0.51
CA ILE A 82 -16.30 -0.87 -0.95
C ILE A 82 -16.28 -0.89 -2.48
N ALA A 83 -15.10 -0.91 -3.07
CA ALA A 83 -14.93 -1.16 -4.50
C ALA A 83 -13.56 -1.77 -4.80
N ASN A 84 -13.46 -2.45 -5.94
CA ASN A 84 -12.18 -2.89 -6.47
C ASN A 84 -11.47 -1.71 -7.16
N VAL A 85 -10.20 -1.48 -6.80
CA VAL A 85 -9.40 -0.39 -7.36
C VAL A 85 -8.19 -0.95 -8.09
N LEU A 86 -7.99 -0.52 -9.33
CA LEU A 86 -6.81 -0.89 -10.11
C LEU A 86 -5.55 -0.21 -9.56
N PHE A 87 -4.46 -0.96 -9.45
CA PHE A 87 -3.19 -0.45 -8.94
C PHE A 87 -2.62 0.71 -9.77
N VAL A 88 -2.81 0.67 -11.09
CA VAL A 88 -2.38 1.73 -12.00
C VAL A 88 -3.13 3.06 -11.83
N ASN A 89 -4.26 3.05 -11.12
CA ASN A 89 -5.06 4.24 -10.82
C ASN A 89 -4.77 4.80 -9.42
N LEU A 90 -3.91 4.13 -8.64
CA LEU A 90 -3.54 4.56 -7.31
C LEU A 90 -2.29 5.43 -7.33
N LYS A 91 -2.27 6.39 -6.41
CA LYS A 91 -1.07 7.10 -5.98
C LYS A 91 -0.57 6.53 -4.67
N TYR A 92 0.75 6.53 -4.51
CA TYR A 92 1.45 5.94 -3.38
C TYR A 92 2.38 6.98 -2.74
N TYR A 93 2.59 6.89 -1.43
CA TYR A 93 3.51 7.80 -0.73
C TYR A 93 4.49 7.08 0.21
N GLN A 94 4.26 5.81 0.53
CA GLN A 94 5.17 5.03 1.37
C GLN A 94 6.33 4.51 0.52
N SER A 95 7.54 5.00 0.80
CA SER A 95 8.73 4.71 0.00
C SER A 95 9.20 3.27 0.09
N CYS A 96 9.00 2.62 1.24
CA CYS A 96 9.49 1.27 1.51
C CYS A 96 8.40 0.44 2.17
N VAL A 97 8.29 -0.83 1.78
CA VAL A 97 7.29 -1.77 2.32
C VAL A 97 8.02 -3.01 2.81
N GLY A 98 7.69 -3.47 4.02
CA GLY A 98 8.27 -4.72 4.52
C GLY A 98 7.87 -5.92 3.69
N ILE A 99 8.74 -6.91 3.59
CA ILE A 99 8.45 -8.12 2.80
C ILE A 99 8.35 -9.38 3.67
N ASN A 100 8.87 -9.33 4.89
CA ASN A 100 8.77 -10.39 5.90
C ASN A 100 7.84 -10.01 7.07
N GLY A 101 6.96 -9.03 6.87
CA GLY A 101 5.93 -8.65 7.84
C GLY A 101 4.82 -9.70 7.99
N SER A 102 4.00 -9.55 9.05
CA SER A 102 2.86 -10.43 9.34
C SER A 102 1.98 -10.70 8.12
N ASN A 103 1.69 -11.97 7.86
CA ASN A 103 0.73 -12.48 6.87
C ASN A 103 -0.72 -12.13 7.28
N SER A 104 -1.01 -10.86 7.53
CA SER A 104 -2.38 -10.38 7.73
C SER A 104 -3.24 -10.81 6.54
N SER A 105 -4.49 -11.21 6.80
CA SER A 105 -5.38 -11.80 5.80
C SER A 105 -5.41 -10.99 4.50
N ILE A 106 -4.86 -11.58 3.44
CA ILE A 106 -4.73 -10.99 2.10
C ILE A 106 -6.09 -10.58 1.51
N SER A 107 -7.16 -11.22 1.98
CA SER A 107 -8.54 -10.97 1.55
C SER A 107 -9.17 -9.71 2.13
N LEU A 108 -8.56 -9.07 3.14
CA LEU A 108 -9.15 -7.87 3.74
C LEU A 108 -8.96 -6.66 2.83
N PRO A 109 -10.02 -5.84 2.65
CA PRO A 109 -9.90 -4.61 1.88
C PRO A 109 -8.79 -3.69 2.42
N VAL A 110 -8.18 -2.92 1.52
CA VAL A 110 -7.25 -1.84 1.87
C VAL A 110 -7.99 -0.53 2.09
N PHE A 111 -7.28 0.49 2.57
CA PHE A 111 -7.85 1.81 2.81
C PHE A 111 -7.39 2.76 1.71
N VAL A 112 -8.33 3.30 0.94
CA VAL A 112 -8.06 4.20 -0.19
C VAL A 112 -8.77 5.53 0.02
N LEU A 113 -8.05 6.62 -0.19
CA LEU A 113 -8.60 7.97 -0.13
C LEU A 113 -8.74 8.56 -1.51
N LYS A 114 -9.93 9.08 -1.81
CA LYS A 114 -10.11 10.06 -2.88
C LYS A 114 -9.88 11.44 -2.28
N TYR A 115 -8.72 12.01 -2.59
CA TYR A 115 -8.33 13.34 -2.14
C TYR A 115 -8.14 14.25 -3.34
N LYS A 116 -8.95 15.31 -3.43
CA LYS A 116 -8.98 16.18 -4.63
C LYS A 116 -9.26 15.35 -5.90
N LYS A 117 -8.31 15.31 -6.84
CA LYS A 117 -8.42 14.54 -8.09
C LYS A 117 -7.63 13.22 -8.07
N GLU A 118 -7.10 12.84 -6.92
CA GLU A 118 -6.19 11.71 -6.77
C GLU A 118 -6.84 10.60 -5.94
N THR A 119 -6.52 9.35 -6.30
CA THR A 119 -6.94 8.17 -5.56
C THR A 119 -5.68 7.57 -4.92
N ILE A 120 -5.57 7.64 -3.60
CA ILE A 120 -4.34 7.40 -2.85
C ILE A 120 -4.50 6.13 -2.01
N LEU A 121 -3.52 5.23 -2.05
CA LEU A 121 -3.46 4.14 -1.08
C LEU A 121 -3.07 4.70 0.28
N TYR A 122 -4.05 4.80 1.18
CA TYR A 122 -3.86 5.32 2.53
C TYR A 122 -3.19 4.29 3.43
N ASP A 123 -3.64 3.04 3.42
CA ASP A 123 -3.05 1.97 4.21
C ASP A 123 -3.38 0.59 3.64
N GLY A 124 -2.54 -0.41 3.92
CA GLY A 124 -2.61 -1.75 3.34
C GLY A 124 -1.49 -2.06 2.34
N TYR A 125 -0.37 -1.36 2.40
CA TYR A 125 0.77 -1.52 1.48
C TYR A 125 1.29 -2.95 1.37
N HIS A 126 1.38 -3.70 2.48
CA HIS A 126 1.78 -5.11 2.46
C HIS A 126 0.83 -5.97 1.60
N ARG A 127 -0.49 -5.78 1.75
CA ARG A 127 -1.50 -6.51 0.97
C ARG A 127 -1.44 -6.12 -0.50
N ALA A 128 -1.32 -4.82 -0.79
CA ALA A 128 -1.17 -4.31 -2.15
C ALA A 128 0.08 -4.90 -2.83
N LEU A 129 1.22 -4.91 -2.15
CA LEU A 129 2.46 -5.51 -2.66
C LEU A 129 2.26 -7.00 -3.00
N GLN A 130 1.70 -7.78 -2.07
CA GLN A 130 1.49 -9.22 -2.29
C GLN A 130 0.58 -9.50 -3.49
N LYS A 131 -0.49 -8.71 -3.63
CA LYS A 131 -1.41 -8.78 -4.78
C LYS A 131 -0.71 -8.43 -6.10
N MET A 132 0.10 -7.38 -6.13
CA MET A 132 0.88 -6.99 -7.33
C MET A 132 1.93 -8.03 -7.72
N VAL A 133 2.59 -8.67 -6.75
CA VAL A 133 3.56 -9.75 -7.01
C VAL A 133 2.87 -10.99 -7.58
N ASN A 134 1.63 -11.26 -7.18
CA ASN A 134 0.80 -12.32 -7.74
C ASN A 134 0.08 -11.92 -9.05
N ASP A 135 0.55 -10.86 -9.72
CA ASP A 135 0.03 -10.37 -11.00
C ASP A 135 -1.45 -9.95 -10.98
N GLU A 136 -2.01 -9.66 -9.80
CA GLU A 136 -3.35 -9.09 -9.71
C GLU A 136 -3.33 -7.62 -10.17
N LEU A 137 -4.38 -7.21 -10.90
CA LEU A 137 -4.47 -5.86 -11.47
C LEU A 137 -5.01 -4.82 -10.48
N GLY A 138 -5.69 -5.27 -9.43
CA GLY A 138 -6.37 -4.41 -8.47
C GLY A 138 -6.59 -5.09 -7.13
N ILE A 139 -7.21 -4.35 -6.22
CA ILE A 139 -7.46 -4.78 -4.84
C ILE A 139 -8.78 -4.20 -4.34
N ASP A 140 -9.49 -4.97 -3.53
CA ASP A 140 -10.68 -4.46 -2.84
C ASP A 140 -10.27 -3.42 -1.81
N ALA A 141 -11.02 -2.32 -1.75
CA ALA A 141 -10.72 -1.20 -0.88
C ALA A 141 -11.99 -0.61 -0.27
N PHE A 142 -11.88 -0.15 0.97
CA PHE A 142 -12.75 0.90 1.49
C PHE A 142 -12.26 2.23 0.94
N ILE A 143 -13.10 2.90 0.15
CA ILE A 143 -12.80 4.19 -0.49
C ILE A 143 -13.51 5.29 0.29
N LEU A 144 -12.73 6.14 0.97
CA LEU A 144 -13.22 7.33 1.62
C LEU A 144 -12.96 8.56 0.74
N SER A 145 -13.93 9.44 0.57
CA SER A 145 -13.75 10.70 -0.17
C SER A 145 -13.72 11.87 0.82
N ILE A 146 -12.67 12.69 0.74
CA ILE A 146 -12.49 13.89 1.57
C ILE A 146 -12.09 15.10 0.72
#